data_AF-A0A060BTC5-F1
#
_entry.id   AF-A0A060BTC5-F1
#
_cell.length_a   1.000
_cell.length_b   1.000
_cell.length_c   1.000
_cell.angle_alpha   90.00
_cell.angle_beta   90.00
_cell.angle_gamma   90.00
#
_symmetry.space_group_name_H-M   'P 1'
#
loop_
_entity.id
_entity.type
_entity.pdbx_description
1 polymer ?
#
loop_
_entity_poly.entity_id
_entity_poly.type
_entity_poly.pdbx_seq_one_letter_code
_entity_poly.pdbx_strand_id
1 'polypeptide(L)'
;DRLRRGGHDTVHPTWAASPTSARSCAPPRTRASRSRSTSPCRPRPTIRGVTAHPEWFTTLPDGTIAYAENPPKKYQDIYPINFDNDPAGIRAEALRIVRHWIAQGVKIFRVDNPHTKPLQFWEWLIATVNAEHPDVVFLAEAFTRPAPLQALAQAG
;
A
#
# COMPACT_ATOMS: atom_id res chain seq x y z
N ASP A 1 -5.67 17.17 17.96
CA ASP A 1 -6.17 15.84 18.35
C ASP A 1 -6.95 15.06 17.27
N ARG A 2 -6.47 15.02 16.01
CA ARG A 2 -7.22 14.40 14.87
C ARG A 2 -6.56 13.15 14.24
N LEU A 3 -5.46 12.64 14.79
CA LEU A 3 -4.65 11.59 14.13
C LEU A 3 -4.88 10.15 14.65
N ARG A 4 -5.93 9.90 15.45
CA ARG A 4 -6.05 8.64 16.23
C ARG A 4 -6.88 7.51 15.61
N ARG A 5 -7.43 7.63 14.38
CA ARG A 5 -8.30 6.58 13.80
C ARG A 5 -8.03 6.38 12.31
N GLY A 6 -7.10 5.50 11.96
CA GLY A 6 -6.90 5.09 10.58
C GLY A 6 -5.78 4.05 10.41
N GLY A 7 -6.10 2.98 9.68
CA GLY A 7 -5.16 2.01 9.11
C GLY A 7 -5.39 1.88 7.60
N HIS A 8 -4.68 0.95 6.95
CA HIS A 8 -4.74 0.72 5.50
C HIS A 8 -6.10 0.25 4.96
N ASP A 9 -6.98 -0.17 5.86
CA ASP A 9 -8.33 -0.69 5.63
C ASP A 9 -9.40 0.27 6.15
N THR A 10 -9.05 1.53 6.45
CA THR A 10 -9.98 2.52 6.99
C THR A 10 -10.08 3.73 6.07
N VAL A 11 -11.29 4.11 5.67
CA VAL A 11 -11.53 5.38 4.96
C VAL A 11 -11.40 6.55 5.95
N HIS A 12 -10.67 7.59 5.55
CA HIS A 12 -10.50 8.77 6.40
C HIS A 12 -11.87 9.43 6.70
N PRO A 13 -12.19 9.75 7.97
CA PRO A 13 -13.54 10.14 8.39
C PRO A 13 -14.06 11.43 7.74
N THR A 14 -13.20 12.37 7.31
CA THR A 14 -13.65 13.56 6.57
C THR A 14 -14.13 13.25 5.14
N TRP A 15 -13.78 12.09 4.56
CA TRP A 15 -14.33 11.65 3.27
C TRP A 15 -15.63 10.85 3.43
N ALA A 16 -15.89 10.30 4.63
CA ALA A 16 -17.16 9.68 4.96
C ALA A 16 -18.30 10.70 5.15
N ALA A 17 -17.99 11.94 5.55
CA ALA A 17 -18.97 12.94 5.97
C ALA A 17 -19.61 13.79 4.83
N SER A 18 -19.25 13.59 3.56
CA SER A 18 -19.90 14.28 2.45
C SER A 18 -21.10 13.47 1.94
N PRO A 19 -22.31 14.06 1.76
CA PRO A 19 -23.49 13.36 1.22
C PRO A 19 -23.27 12.74 -0.19
N THR A 20 -22.14 13.05 -0.83
CA THR A 20 -21.76 12.54 -2.16
C THR A 20 -21.14 11.13 -2.12
N SER A 21 -20.70 10.62 -0.96
CA SER A 21 -20.02 9.32 -0.86
C SER A 21 -20.93 8.11 -1.11
N ALA A 22 -22.21 8.20 -0.72
CA ALA A 22 -23.18 7.13 -0.91
C ALA A 22 -23.70 6.99 -2.36
N ARG A 23 -23.44 7.98 -3.24
CA ARG A 23 -23.92 7.96 -4.64
C ARG A 23 -22.89 7.47 -5.66
N SER A 24 -21.65 7.25 -5.26
CA SER A 24 -20.56 6.78 -6.15
C SER A 24 -20.39 5.24 -6.15
N CYS A 25 -21.08 4.52 -5.26
CA CYS A 25 -21.04 3.06 -5.17
C CYS A 25 -22.26 2.35 -5.79
N ALA A 26 -23.22 3.07 -6.38
CA ALA A 26 -24.25 2.45 -7.21
C ALA A 26 -23.63 2.08 -8.58
N PRO A 27 -23.89 0.87 -9.12
CA PRO A 27 -23.29 0.46 -10.39
C PRO A 27 -23.73 1.42 -11.50
N PRO A 28 -22.81 2.07 -12.24
CA PRO A 28 -23.18 2.83 -13.41
C PRO A 28 -23.66 1.84 -14.48
N ARG A 29 -24.99 1.73 -14.64
CA ARG A 29 -25.54 1.23 -15.90
C ARG A 29 -25.01 2.16 -16.99
N THR A 30 -24.24 1.58 -17.91
CA THR A 30 -23.85 2.15 -19.21
C THR A 30 -23.00 3.43 -19.18
N ARG A 31 -21.76 3.33 -18.71
CA ARG A 31 -20.55 3.91 -19.34
C ARG A 31 -19.33 3.55 -18.49
N ALA A 32 -18.27 3.07 -19.14
CA ALA A 32 -17.04 2.65 -18.50
C ALA A 32 -16.28 3.84 -17.87
N SER A 33 -16.62 4.19 -16.64
CA SER A 33 -15.83 5.07 -15.77
C SER A 33 -15.16 4.20 -14.71
N ARG A 34 -13.90 3.81 -14.96
CA ARG A 34 -13.06 3.12 -13.98
C ARG A 34 -12.67 4.11 -12.90
N SER A 35 -13.24 3.96 -11.69
CA SER A 35 -12.83 4.73 -10.53
C SER A 35 -11.38 4.39 -10.16
N ARG A 36 -10.53 5.41 -10.03
CA ARG A 36 -9.10 5.27 -9.74
C ARG A 36 -8.90 5.60 -8.26
N SER A 37 -8.76 4.59 -7.40
CA SER A 37 -8.40 4.82 -6.00
C SER A 37 -6.90 5.03 -5.89
N THR A 38 -6.50 6.16 -5.30
CA THR A 38 -5.11 6.47 -4.99
C THR A 38 -4.70 5.81 -3.66
N SER A 39 -3.78 4.85 -3.76
CA SER A 39 -2.89 4.30 -2.72
C SER A 39 -3.51 3.60 -1.49
N PRO A 40 -3.38 2.26 -1.39
CA PRO A 40 -3.30 1.56 -0.12
C PRO A 40 -1.87 1.34 0.38
N CYS A 41 -0.78 1.61 -0.37
CA CYS A 41 0.57 1.16 0.00
C CYS A 41 1.48 2.17 0.73
N ARG A 42 0.94 3.28 1.27
CA ARG A 42 1.67 4.11 2.24
C ARG A 42 0.74 4.60 3.34
N PRO A 43 0.78 4.04 4.56
CA PRO A 43 0.21 4.75 5.68
C PRO A 43 1.27 5.77 6.14
N ARG A 44 0.85 6.91 6.70
CA ARG A 44 1.65 7.42 7.82
C ARG A 44 1.60 6.31 8.87
N PRO A 45 2.71 5.73 9.33
CA PRO A 45 2.68 4.82 10.47
C PRO A 45 1.95 5.54 11.59
N THR A 46 0.71 5.13 11.83
CA THR A 46 0.04 5.52 13.06
C THR A 46 0.76 4.79 14.16
N ILE A 47 0.90 5.43 15.33
CA ILE A 47 1.53 4.83 16.51
C ILE A 47 1.03 3.39 16.75
N ARG A 48 -0.24 3.11 16.39
CA ARG A 48 -0.89 1.80 16.51
C ARG A 48 -0.24 0.69 15.68
N GLY A 49 0.16 0.95 14.42
CA GLY A 49 0.81 -0.07 13.57
C GLY A 49 2.22 -0.40 14.06
N VAL A 50 2.96 0.62 14.50
CA VAL A 50 4.30 0.46 15.10
C VAL A 50 4.24 -0.28 16.44
N THR A 51 3.21 -0.04 17.27
CA THR A 51 3.04 -0.77 18.53
C THR A 51 2.50 -2.19 18.38
N ALA A 52 1.76 -2.49 17.31
CA ALA A 52 1.16 -3.80 17.09
C ALA A 52 2.15 -4.79 16.46
N HIS A 53 3.02 -4.30 15.57
CA HIS A 53 4.05 -5.09 14.88
C HIS A 53 5.40 -4.35 14.89
N PRO A 54 6.04 -4.18 16.06
CA PRO A 54 7.35 -3.54 16.15
C PRO A 54 8.41 -4.26 15.31
N GLU A 55 8.29 -5.57 15.13
CA GLU A 55 9.18 -6.41 14.33
C GLU A 55 9.23 -6.01 12.85
N TRP A 56 8.18 -5.36 12.32
CA TRP A 56 8.14 -4.88 10.95
C TRP A 56 8.94 -3.59 10.72
N PHE A 57 9.63 -3.09 11.74
CA PHE A 57 10.45 -1.88 11.65
C PHE A 57 11.87 -2.13 12.17
N THR A 58 12.84 -1.40 11.63
CA THR A 58 14.22 -1.47 12.13
C THR A 58 14.41 -0.49 13.28
N THR A 59 14.59 -1.03 14.48
CA THR A 59 14.99 -0.25 15.66
C THR A 59 16.50 -0.03 15.66
N LEU A 60 16.91 1.23 15.80
CA LEU A 60 18.31 1.63 15.95
C LEU A 60 18.83 1.31 17.37
N PRO A 61 20.15 1.29 17.59
CA PRO A 61 20.73 1.01 18.90
C PRO A 61 20.27 1.95 20.03
N ASP A 62 19.80 3.15 19.70
CA ASP A 62 19.24 4.12 20.64
C ASP A 62 17.75 3.91 20.95
N GLY A 63 17.13 2.87 20.37
CA GLY A 63 15.71 2.54 20.54
C GLY A 63 14.76 3.29 19.60
N THR A 64 15.27 4.17 18.73
CA THR A 64 14.44 4.90 17.74
C THR A 64 14.27 4.11 16.44
N ILE A 65 13.33 4.51 15.58
CA ILE A 65 13.15 3.92 14.24
C ILE A 65 13.60 4.94 13.21
N ALA A 66 14.46 4.52 12.27
CA ALA A 66 14.94 5.40 11.21
C ALA A 66 13.78 5.84 10.29
N TYR A 67 13.76 7.11 9.91
CA TYR A 67 12.80 7.63 8.95
C TYR A 67 13.09 7.12 7.53
N ALA A 68 12.04 7.04 6.70
CA ALA A 68 12.20 6.69 5.31
C ALA A 68 12.93 7.81 4.55
N GLU A 69 13.90 7.45 3.72
CA GLU A 69 14.62 8.36 2.85
C GLU A 69 14.56 7.86 1.39
N ASN A 70 14.46 8.79 0.44
CA ASN A 70 14.72 8.56 -0.98
C ASN A 70 15.57 9.74 -1.47
N PRO A 71 16.91 9.67 -1.33
CA PRO A 71 17.78 10.83 -1.52
C PRO A 71 17.50 11.60 -2.82
N PRO A 72 17.40 12.94 -2.77
CA PRO A 72 17.67 13.82 -1.62
C PRO A 72 16.48 14.00 -0.66
N LYS A 73 15.34 13.33 -0.87
CA LYS A 73 14.11 13.51 -0.06
C LYS A 73 14.18 12.70 1.23
N LYS A 74 13.74 13.32 2.34
CA LYS A 74 13.58 12.69 3.64
C LYS A 74 12.12 12.77 4.07
N TYR A 75 11.57 11.67 4.59
CA TYR A 75 10.17 11.56 5.00
C TYR A 75 10.10 11.35 6.51
N GLN A 76 10.08 12.44 7.27
CA GLN A 76 10.02 12.42 8.73
C GLN A 76 8.68 11.89 9.29
N ASP A 77 7.70 11.69 8.43
CA ASP A 77 6.37 11.19 8.79
C ASP A 77 6.16 9.72 8.44
N ILE A 78 7.18 9.02 7.92
CA ILE A 78 7.07 7.63 7.44
C ILE A 78 8.25 6.80 7.95
N TYR A 79 7.96 5.61 8.47
CA TYR A 79 8.94 4.58 8.83
C TYR A 79 8.95 3.49 7.75
N PRO A 80 10.12 3.07 7.25
CA PRO A 80 10.21 2.00 6.27
C PRO A 80 9.90 0.65 6.92
N ILE A 81 9.20 -0.20 6.19
CA ILE A 81 8.94 -1.58 6.62
C ILE A 81 10.21 -2.41 6.40
N ASN A 82 10.63 -3.14 7.44
CA ASN A 82 11.67 -4.15 7.39
C ASN A 82 11.05 -5.49 6.98
N PHE A 83 11.38 -5.95 5.78
CA PHE A 83 10.85 -7.20 5.21
C PHE A 83 11.62 -8.45 5.66
N ASP A 84 12.71 -8.30 6.41
CA ASP A 84 13.60 -9.40 6.78
C ASP A 84 13.18 -10.07 8.10
N ASN A 85 12.64 -9.28 9.04
CA ASN A 85 12.28 -9.78 10.38
C ASN A 85 11.03 -10.67 10.40
N ASP A 86 10.00 -10.31 9.62
CA ASP A 86 8.76 -11.09 9.50
C ASP A 86 8.16 -10.99 8.07
N PRO A 87 8.82 -11.60 7.07
CA PRO A 87 8.34 -11.58 5.70
C PRO A 87 6.96 -12.24 5.54
N ALA A 88 6.63 -13.22 6.37
CA ALA A 88 5.37 -13.96 6.28
C ALA A 88 4.18 -13.12 6.76
N GLY A 89 4.29 -12.47 7.93
CA GLY A 89 3.25 -11.60 8.45
C GLY A 89 3.01 -10.38 7.55
N ILE A 90 4.08 -9.75 7.05
CA ILE A 90 3.98 -8.62 6.12
C ILE A 90 3.24 -9.02 4.84
N ARG A 91 3.58 -10.19 4.26
CA ARG A 91 2.89 -10.73 3.08
C ARG A 91 1.41 -10.99 3.33
N ALA A 92 1.09 -11.65 4.44
CA ALA A 92 -0.29 -11.95 4.82
C ALA A 92 -1.13 -10.68 4.99
N GLU A 93 -0.58 -9.67 5.69
CA GLU A 93 -1.29 -8.41 5.93
C GLU A 93 -1.45 -7.59 4.65
N ALA A 94 -0.42 -7.51 3.80
CA ALA A 94 -0.51 -6.83 2.51
C ALA A 94 -1.60 -7.44 1.62
N LEU A 95 -1.66 -8.77 1.55
CA LEU A 95 -2.68 -9.48 0.80
C LEU A 95 -4.09 -9.27 1.39
N ARG A 96 -4.24 -9.28 2.72
CA ARG A 96 -5.51 -8.97 3.40
C ARG A 96 -6.03 -7.58 3.01
N ILE A 97 -5.15 -6.57 3.04
CA ILE A 97 -5.49 -5.20 2.66
C ILE A 97 -5.91 -5.13 1.20
N VAL A 98 -5.16 -5.74 0.29
CA VAL A 98 -5.49 -5.73 -1.15
C VAL A 98 -6.86 -6.38 -1.40
N ARG A 99 -7.09 -7.57 -0.82
CA ARG A 99 -8.39 -8.27 -0.94
C ARG A 99 -9.54 -7.46 -0.37
N HIS A 100 -9.33 -6.77 0.75
CA HIS A 100 -10.34 -5.88 1.34
C HIS A 100 -10.82 -4.82 0.34
N TRP A 101 -9.89 -4.16 -0.37
CA TRP A 101 -10.24 -3.16 -1.38
C TRP A 101 -10.84 -3.76 -2.65
N ILE A 102 -10.39 -4.95 -3.07
CA ILE A 102 -11.00 -5.68 -4.19
C ILE A 102 -12.46 -6.02 -3.89
N ALA A 103 -12.77 -6.46 -2.67
CA ALA A 103 -14.13 -6.74 -2.22
C ALA A 103 -15.05 -5.51 -2.27
N GLN A 104 -14.48 -4.29 -2.22
CA GLN A 104 -15.18 -3.02 -2.40
C GLN A 104 -15.25 -2.54 -3.86
N GLY A 105 -14.76 -3.33 -4.81
CA GLY A 105 -14.79 -3.04 -6.24
C GLY A 105 -13.56 -2.30 -6.77
N VAL A 106 -12.50 -2.13 -5.98
CA VAL A 106 -11.23 -1.54 -6.48
C VAL A 106 -10.50 -2.57 -7.34
N LYS A 107 -10.19 -2.19 -8.59
CA LYS A 107 -9.49 -3.05 -9.56
C LYS A 107 -8.14 -2.51 -10.02
N ILE A 108 -7.79 -1.28 -9.68
CA ILE A 108 -6.52 -0.68 -10.09
C ILE A 108 -5.79 -0.14 -8.87
N PHE A 109 -4.58 -0.63 -8.65
CA PHE A 109 -3.71 -0.24 -7.54
C PHE A 109 -2.52 0.55 -8.08
N ARG A 110 -2.47 1.84 -7.81
CA ARG A 110 -1.26 2.65 -8.03
C ARG A 110 -0.32 2.42 -6.85
N VAL A 111 0.81 1.77 -7.11
CA VAL A 111 1.81 1.39 -6.11
C VAL A 111 2.89 2.45 -6.03
N ASP A 112 3.12 2.94 -4.82
CA ASP A 112 4.00 4.07 -4.53
C ASP A 112 5.43 3.59 -4.24
N ASN A 113 6.39 4.09 -5.03
CA ASN A 113 7.82 3.75 -4.95
C ASN A 113 8.07 2.24 -4.69
N PRO A 114 7.60 1.32 -5.56
CA PRO A 114 7.76 -0.13 -5.34
C PRO A 114 9.23 -0.57 -5.33
N HIS A 115 10.11 0.20 -5.98
CA HIS A 115 11.56 -0.04 -6.02
C HIS A 115 12.28 0.09 -4.67
N THR A 116 11.60 0.56 -3.62
CA THR A 116 12.14 0.61 -2.26
C THR A 116 11.74 -0.62 -1.42
N LYS A 117 11.12 -1.64 -2.04
CA LYS A 117 10.66 -2.88 -1.39
C LYS A 117 11.24 -4.07 -2.16
N PRO A 118 11.40 -5.25 -1.53
CA PRO A 118 11.97 -6.41 -2.20
C PRO A 118 11.17 -6.81 -3.45
N LEU A 119 11.87 -7.14 -4.53
CA LEU A 119 11.23 -7.56 -5.79
C LEU A 119 10.36 -8.82 -5.59
N GLN A 120 10.91 -9.81 -4.88
CA GLN A 120 10.24 -11.06 -4.53
C GLN A 120 8.92 -10.89 -3.78
N PHE A 121 8.75 -9.77 -3.05
CA PHE A 121 7.47 -9.46 -2.40
C PHE A 121 6.41 -9.09 -3.44
N TRP A 122 6.78 -8.28 -4.44
CA TRP A 122 5.86 -7.89 -5.51
C TRP A 122 5.50 -9.06 -6.41
N GLU A 123 6.47 -9.85 -6.84
CA GLU A 123 6.25 -11.07 -7.64
C GLU A 123 5.20 -11.97 -6.97
N TRP A 124 5.40 -12.26 -5.69
CA TRP A 124 4.48 -13.08 -4.91
C TRP A 124 3.08 -12.44 -4.80
N LEU A 125 3.00 -11.15 -4.44
CA LEU A 125 1.73 -10.48 -4.20
C LEU A 125 0.90 -10.38 -5.49
N ILE A 126 1.54 -9.99 -6.59
CA ILE A 126 0.88 -9.81 -7.89
C ILE A 126 0.42 -11.17 -8.43
N ALA A 127 1.27 -12.20 -8.38
CA ALA A 127 0.89 -13.55 -8.80
C ALA A 127 -0.31 -14.09 -8.00
N THR A 128 -0.28 -13.91 -6.68
CA THR A 128 -1.37 -14.36 -5.78
C THR A 128 -2.68 -13.64 -6.09
N VAL A 129 -2.64 -12.31 -6.25
CA VAL A 129 -3.84 -11.51 -6.54
C VAL A 129 -4.38 -11.81 -7.94
N ASN A 130 -3.53 -11.92 -8.95
CA ASN A 130 -3.96 -12.20 -10.32
C ASN A 130 -4.54 -13.60 -10.50
N ALA A 131 -4.08 -14.58 -9.70
CA ALA A 131 -4.66 -15.92 -9.68
C ALA A 131 -6.14 -15.91 -9.20
N GLU A 132 -6.48 -15.01 -8.28
CA GLU A 132 -7.83 -14.87 -7.73
C GLU A 132 -8.69 -13.86 -8.50
N HIS A 133 -8.05 -12.82 -9.02
CA HIS A 133 -8.67 -11.64 -9.61
C HIS A 133 -7.86 -11.16 -10.84
N PRO A 134 -7.95 -11.86 -11.99
CA PRO A 134 -7.12 -11.56 -13.17
C PRO A 134 -7.43 -10.21 -13.84
N ASP A 135 -8.50 -9.54 -13.43
CA ASP A 135 -8.88 -8.21 -13.90
C ASP A 135 -8.25 -7.06 -13.09
N VAL A 136 -7.51 -7.37 -12.02
CA VAL A 136 -6.80 -6.41 -11.19
C VAL A 136 -5.50 -5.96 -11.87
N VAL A 137 -5.20 -4.66 -11.79
CA VAL A 137 -4.00 -4.07 -12.39
C VAL A 137 -3.18 -3.33 -11.33
N PHE A 138 -1.88 -3.59 -11.30
CA PHE A 138 -0.90 -2.85 -10.50
C PHE A 138 -0.13 -1.87 -11.39
N LEU A 139 -0.02 -0.61 -10.96
CA LEU A 139 0.75 0.43 -11.65
C LEU A 139 1.91 0.86 -10.76
N ALA A 140 3.13 0.53 -11.16
CA ALA A 140 4.35 0.90 -10.45
C ALA A 140 4.72 2.38 -10.67
N GLU A 141 4.72 3.19 -9.62
CA GLU A 141 5.34 4.52 -9.64
C GLU A 141 6.83 4.41 -9.25
N ALA A 142 7.67 3.99 -10.20
CA ALA A 142 9.10 3.80 -9.97
C ALA A 142 9.94 4.78 -10.80
N PHE A 143 10.41 5.86 -10.15
CA PHE A 143 11.41 6.77 -10.71
C PHE A 143 12.81 6.32 -10.27
N THR A 144 13.37 5.34 -10.97
CA THR A 144 14.64 4.71 -10.62
C THR A 144 15.45 4.37 -11.86
N ARG A 145 16.62 3.75 -11.69
CA ARG A 145 17.47 3.28 -12.79
C ARG A 145 16.71 2.27 -13.67
N PRO A 146 17.07 2.14 -14.96
CA PRO A 146 16.36 1.24 -15.89
C PRO A 146 16.25 -0.21 -15.41
N ALA A 147 17.30 -0.78 -14.82
CA ALA A 147 17.29 -2.20 -14.42
C ALA A 147 16.23 -2.52 -13.34
N PRO A 148 16.15 -1.82 -12.18
CA PRO A 148 15.05 -2.03 -11.23
C PRO A 148 13.66 -1.77 -11.79
N LEU A 149 13.52 -0.79 -12.69
CA LEU A 149 12.24 -0.50 -13.35
C LEU A 149 11.77 -1.67 -14.22
N GLN A 150 12.68 -2.23 -15.03
CA GLN A 150 12.39 -3.38 -15.88
C GLN A 150 12.11 -4.64 -15.06
N ALA A 151 12.86 -4.87 -13.99
CA ALA A 151 12.64 -6.00 -13.09
C ALA A 151 11.23 -5.94 -12.45
N LEU A 152 10.79 -4.76 -12.00
CA LEU A 152 9.43 -4.56 -11.48
C LEU A 152 8.35 -4.84 -12.54
N ALA A 153 8.57 -4.46 -13.79
CA ALA A 153 7.64 -4.75 -14.87
C ALA A 153 7.62 -6.25 -15.25
N GLN A 154 8.75 -6.95 -15.12
CA GLN A 154 8.83 -8.39 -15.36
C GLN A 154 8.19 -9.22 -14.23
N ALA A 155 8.14 -8.66 -13.02
CA ALA A 155 7.50 -9.27 -11.86
C ALA A 155 5.95 -9.30 -11.94
N GLY A 156 5.34 -8.50 -12.82
CA GLY A 156 3.89 -8.45 -13.04
C GLY A 156 3.34 -7.07 -13.35
#